data_AF-A0A0D4CJR4-F1
#
_entry.id   AF-A0A0D4CJR4-F1
#
_cell.length_a   1.000
_cell.length_b   1.000
_cell.length_c   1.000
_cell.angle_alpha   90.00
_cell.angle_beta   90.00
_cell.angle_gamma   90.00
#
_symmetry.space_group_name_H-M   'P 1'
#
loop_
_entity.id
_entity.type
_entity.pdbx_description
1 polymer ?
#
loop_
_entity_poly.entity_id
_entity_poly.type
_entity_poly.pdbx_seq_one_letter_code
_entity_poly.pdbx_strand_id
1 'polypeptide(L)'
;MSKKIYFFEPANKNAFSYFDIIEDDAQVPANATTVAPFDNEGKPLLNPTWNGSAWTGVDEETWRKSLPEVPHEDVKEEPNSDDKTISMLTAQLLQTQMTVKQQGTQIASLTSALLANAKTNN
;
A
#
# COMPACT_ATOMS: atom_id res chain seq x y z
N MET A 1 36.89 0.50 11.05
CA MET A 1 35.93 1.44 10.43
C MET A 1 35.57 0.83 9.09
N SER A 2 34.34 1.00 8.63
CA SER A 2 33.81 0.28 7.47
C SER A 2 33.31 1.24 6.39
N LYS A 3 33.48 0.88 5.13
CA LYS A 3 33.04 1.64 3.96
C LYS A 3 32.02 0.87 3.14
N LYS A 4 31.13 1.62 2.49
CA LYS A 4 30.13 1.08 1.56
C LYS A 4 30.73 1.02 0.15
N ILE A 5 30.47 -0.09 -0.55
CA ILE A 5 30.84 -0.28 -1.96
C ILE A 5 29.60 -0.66 -2.77
N TYR A 6 29.63 -0.34 -4.05
CA TYR A 6 28.53 -0.53 -4.99
C TYR A 6 29.04 -1.33 -6.17
N PHE A 7 28.44 -2.50 -6.39
CA PHE A 7 28.81 -3.42 -7.45
C PHE A 7 28.07 -3.09 -8.74
N PHE A 8 28.79 -3.21 -9.85
CA PHE A 8 28.23 -3.23 -11.19
C PHE A 8 28.45 -4.60 -11.84
N GLU A 9 27.56 -4.96 -12.76
CA GLU A 9 27.61 -6.21 -13.50
C GLU A 9 28.19 -5.98 -14.92
N PRO A 10 29.44 -6.36 -15.20
CA PRO A 10 30.06 -6.11 -16.50
C PRO A 10 29.33 -6.80 -17.66
N ALA A 11 28.72 -7.96 -17.40
CA ALA A 11 27.92 -8.68 -18.39
C ALA A 11 26.64 -7.91 -18.78
N ASN A 12 26.12 -7.08 -17.88
CA ASN A 12 24.93 -6.28 -18.07
C ASN A 12 25.28 -4.79 -18.22
N LYS A 13 26.25 -4.50 -19.10
CA LYS A 13 26.69 -3.12 -19.43
C LYS A 13 27.09 -2.28 -18.21
N ASN A 14 27.63 -2.91 -17.16
CA ASN A 14 27.94 -2.28 -15.87
C ASN A 14 26.70 -1.70 -15.15
N ALA A 15 25.54 -2.32 -15.30
CA ALA A 15 24.36 -1.98 -14.50
C ALA A 15 24.63 -2.18 -13.01
N PHE A 16 24.07 -1.31 -12.19
CA PHE A 16 24.08 -1.47 -10.74
C PHE A 16 23.45 -2.81 -10.34
N SER A 17 24.11 -3.54 -9.45
CA SER A 17 23.65 -4.85 -8.99
C SER A 17 23.24 -4.82 -7.51
N TYR A 18 24.18 -4.53 -6.61
CA TYR A 18 23.94 -4.45 -5.17
C TYR A 18 25.01 -3.57 -4.49
N PHE A 19 24.80 -3.29 -3.20
CA PHE A 19 25.82 -2.69 -2.35
C PHE A 19 26.28 -3.68 -1.29
N ASP A 20 27.49 -3.49 -0.78
CA ASP A 20 28.01 -4.21 0.37
C ASP A 20 28.78 -3.25 1.29
N ILE A 21 29.09 -3.70 2.50
CA ILE A 21 29.90 -2.98 3.48
C ILE A 21 31.15 -3.82 3.75
N ILE A 22 32.32 -3.21 3.53
CA ILE A 22 33.62 -3.85 3.77
C ILE A 22 34.43 -3.02 4.78
N GLU A 23 35.44 -3.63 5.39
CA GLU A 23 36.38 -2.88 6.23
C GLU A 23 37.11 -1.80 5.40
N ASP A 24 37.52 -0.71 6.05
CA ASP A 24 38.12 0.44 5.37
C ASP A 24 39.44 0.09 4.66
N ASP A 25 40.21 -0.84 5.21
CA ASP A 25 41.47 -1.32 4.66
C ASP A 25 41.29 -2.46 3.63
N ALA A 26 40.09 -3.04 3.53
CA ALA A 26 39.80 -4.06 2.54
C ALA A 26 39.86 -3.49 1.12
N GLN A 27 40.38 -4.30 0.20
CA GLN A 27 40.47 -3.96 -1.21
C GLN A 27 39.06 -3.91 -1.84
N VAL A 28 38.77 -2.85 -2.59
CA VAL A 28 37.54 -2.76 -3.39
C VAL A 28 37.66 -3.72 -4.59
N PRO A 29 36.70 -4.62 -4.81
CA PRO A 29 36.69 -5.49 -5.98
C PRO A 29 36.71 -4.71 -7.30
N ALA A 30 37.28 -5.30 -8.35
CA ALA A 30 37.42 -4.64 -9.65
C ALA A 30 36.08 -4.24 -10.30
N ASN A 31 34.99 -4.95 -9.96
CA ASN A 31 33.62 -4.67 -10.40
C ASN A 31 32.80 -3.89 -9.35
N ALA A 32 33.46 -3.12 -8.49
CA ALA A 32 32.82 -2.29 -7.50
C ALA A 32 33.46 -0.89 -7.41
N THR A 33 32.71 0.06 -6.87
CA THR A 33 33.15 1.43 -6.64
C THR A 33 32.69 1.92 -5.27
N THR A 34 33.41 2.88 -4.67
CA THR A 34 32.97 3.59 -3.46
C THR A 34 32.04 4.76 -3.78
N VAL A 35 31.86 5.08 -5.06
CA VAL A 35 30.96 6.15 -5.52
C VAL A 35 29.52 5.65 -5.46
N ALA A 36 28.64 6.38 -4.77
CA ALA A 36 27.23 6.04 -4.68
C ALA A 36 26.47 6.37 -5.98
N PRO A 37 25.43 5.60 -6.35
CA PRO A 37 24.61 5.83 -7.54
C PRO A 37 23.58 6.96 -7.33
N PHE A 38 24.07 8.13 -6.93
CA PHE A 38 23.29 9.35 -6.75
C PHE A 38 23.70 10.40 -7.78
N ASP A 39 22.77 11.30 -8.10
CA ASP A 39 23.07 12.50 -8.87
C ASP A 39 23.79 13.56 -8.01
N ASN A 40 24.14 14.68 -8.64
CA ASN A 40 24.84 15.79 -7.97
C ASN A 40 23.99 16.49 -6.88
N GLU A 41 22.68 16.25 -6.85
CA GLU A 41 21.74 16.76 -5.84
C GLU A 41 21.52 15.74 -4.70
N GLY A 42 22.14 14.56 -4.78
CA GLY A 42 22.00 13.48 -3.80
C GLY A 42 20.76 12.61 -4.00
N LYS A 43 20.07 12.70 -5.14
CA LYS A 43 18.91 11.86 -5.45
C LYS A 43 19.33 10.55 -6.12
N PRO A 44 18.61 9.44 -5.89
CA PRO A 44 18.86 8.17 -6.57
C PRO A 44 18.70 8.28 -8.09
N LEU A 45 19.67 7.70 -8.81
CA LEU A 45 19.59 7.55 -10.26
C LEU A 45 18.62 6.42 -10.64
N LEU A 46 17.84 6.62 -11.69
CA LEU A 46 17.02 5.56 -12.28
C LEU A 46 17.89 4.68 -13.18
N ASN A 47 17.83 3.36 -12.97
CA ASN A 47 18.62 2.35 -13.67
C ASN A 47 20.13 2.73 -13.81
N PRO A 48 20.87 2.86 -12.69
CA PRO A 48 22.24 3.37 -12.70
C PRO A 48 23.19 2.44 -13.45
N THR A 49 24.06 3.02 -14.28
CA THR A 49 25.11 2.32 -15.03
C THR A 49 26.47 2.96 -14.76
N TRP A 50 27.50 2.15 -14.52
CA TRP A 50 28.85 2.66 -14.25
C TRP A 50 29.63 2.92 -15.55
N ASN A 51 30.09 4.17 -15.73
CA ASN A 51 30.84 4.57 -16.93
C ASN A 51 32.38 4.53 -16.75
N GLY A 52 32.87 4.13 -15.57
CA GLY A 52 34.29 4.13 -15.22
C GLY A 52 34.68 5.20 -14.20
N SER A 53 33.91 6.28 -14.07
CA SER A 53 34.20 7.39 -13.13
C SER A 53 32.98 7.83 -12.32
N ALA A 54 31.78 7.71 -12.87
CA ALA A 54 30.52 8.06 -12.22
C ALA A 54 29.41 7.10 -12.64
N TRP A 55 28.33 7.10 -11.84
CA TRP A 55 27.08 6.48 -12.24
C TRP A 55 26.30 7.42 -13.15
N THR A 56 25.72 6.86 -14.20
CA THR A 56 24.77 7.55 -15.08
C THR A 56 23.42 6.87 -14.99
N GLY A 57 22.35 7.64 -14.78
CA GLY A 57 20.98 7.13 -14.82
C GLY A 57 20.30 7.46 -16.15
N VAL A 58 19.12 6.88 -16.36
CA VAL A 58 18.19 7.27 -17.42
C VAL A 58 17.19 8.30 -16.89
N ASP A 59 16.59 9.08 -17.78
CA ASP A 59 15.46 9.95 -17.42
C ASP A 59 14.20 9.14 -17.10
N GLU A 60 13.23 9.77 -16.42
CA GLU A 60 11.99 9.12 -15.99
C GLU A 60 11.16 8.58 -17.16
N GLU A 61 11.12 9.28 -18.29
CA GLU A 61 10.34 8.86 -19.46
C GLU A 61 10.94 7.58 -20.07
N THR A 62 12.26 7.55 -20.24
CA THR A 62 13.01 6.38 -20.71
C THR A 62 12.87 5.21 -19.73
N TRP A 63 12.97 5.46 -18.43
CA TRP A 63 12.76 4.44 -17.40
C TRP A 63 11.34 3.87 -17.46
N ARG A 64 10.31 4.71 -17.52
CA ARG A 64 8.90 4.26 -17.61
C ARG A 64 8.65 3.39 -18.84
N LYS A 65 9.23 3.74 -20.00
CA LYS A 65 9.13 2.94 -21.23
C LYS A 65 9.86 1.58 -21.14
N SER A 66 10.84 1.47 -20.25
CA SER A 66 11.59 0.21 -20.03
C SER A 66 10.89 -0.76 -19.07
N LEU A 67 9.93 -0.27 -18.28
CA LEU A 67 9.13 -1.14 -17.43
C LEU A 67 8.28 -2.06 -18.32
N PRO A 68 8.16 -3.35 -18.00
CA PRO A 68 7.21 -4.21 -18.69
C PRO A 68 5.84 -3.55 -18.63
N GLU A 69 5.10 -3.55 -19.74
CA GLU A 69 3.68 -3.24 -19.73
C GLU A 69 3.03 -4.22 -18.75
N VAL A 70 2.80 -3.78 -17.52
CA VAL A 70 1.90 -4.47 -16.63
C VAL A 70 0.55 -4.30 -17.29
N PRO A 71 -0.15 -5.39 -17.69
CA PRO A 71 -1.52 -5.26 -18.12
C PRO A 71 -2.25 -4.55 -16.99
N HIS A 72 -2.61 -3.29 -17.21
CA HIS A 72 -3.62 -2.64 -16.42
C HIS A 72 -4.90 -3.38 -16.82
N GLU A 73 -5.18 -4.51 -16.17
CA GLU A 73 -6.56 -4.94 -16.09
C GLU A 73 -7.27 -3.74 -15.50
N ASP A 74 -8.15 -3.12 -16.28
CA ASP A 74 -9.16 -2.21 -15.76
C ASP A 74 -9.90 -3.03 -14.71
N VAL A 75 -9.43 -2.98 -13.47
CA VAL A 75 -10.13 -3.55 -12.33
C VAL A 75 -11.37 -2.69 -12.20
N LYS A 76 -12.43 -3.05 -12.93
CA LYS A 76 -13.77 -2.65 -12.55
C LYS A 76 -13.91 -3.18 -11.15
N GLU A 77 -13.81 -2.29 -10.16
CA GLU A 77 -14.17 -2.56 -8.78
C GLU A 77 -15.69 -2.80 -8.71
N GLU A 78 -16.16 -3.87 -9.35
CA GLU A 78 -17.47 -4.40 -9.02
C GLU A 78 -17.34 -5.03 -7.64
N PRO A 79 -18.21 -4.65 -6.68
CA PRO A 79 -18.25 -5.30 -5.38
C PRO A 79 -18.34 -6.81 -5.57
N ASN A 80 -17.45 -7.54 -4.90
CA ASN A 80 -17.42 -8.98 -4.99
C ASN A 80 -18.67 -9.58 -4.29
N SER A 81 -18.81 -10.91 -4.33
CA SER A 81 -19.96 -11.60 -3.70
C SER A 81 -20.09 -11.30 -2.20
N ASP A 82 -18.96 -11.12 -1.53
CA ASP A 82 -18.90 -10.91 -0.09
C ASP A 82 -19.32 -9.49 0.24
N ASP A 83 -18.87 -8.49 -0.52
CA ASP A 83 -19.30 -7.09 -0.39
C ASP A 83 -20.82 -6.95 -0.55
N LYS A 84 -21.39 -7.64 -1.55
CA LYS A 84 -22.84 -7.66 -1.79
C LYS A 84 -23.59 -8.32 -0.64
N THR A 85 -23.07 -9.43 -0.14
CA THR A 85 -23.64 -10.17 1.00
C THR A 85 -23.60 -9.32 2.28
N ILE A 86 -22.47 -8.70 2.59
CA ILE A 86 -22.29 -7.84 3.76
C ILE A 86 -23.27 -6.65 3.70
N SER A 87 -23.41 -6.02 2.53
CA SER A 87 -24.37 -4.92 2.33
C SER A 87 -25.81 -5.35 2.60
N MET A 88 -26.23 -6.49 2.05
CA MET A 88 -27.56 -7.05 2.27
C MET A 88 -27.81 -7.38 3.75
N LEU A 89 -26.85 -8.03 4.42
CA LEU A 89 -26.95 -8.36 5.84
C LEU A 89 -27.01 -7.10 6.72
N THR A 90 -26.25 -6.07 6.35
CA THR A 90 -26.26 -4.77 7.05
C THR A 90 -27.63 -4.09 6.92
N ALA A 91 -28.22 -4.10 5.73
CA ALA A 91 -29.56 -3.56 5.50
C ALA A 91 -30.63 -4.33 6.31
N GLN A 92 -30.55 -5.66 6.34
CA GLN A 92 -31.44 -6.49 7.15
C GLN A 92 -31.30 -6.19 8.65
N LEU A 93 -30.06 -6.08 9.16
CA LEU A 93 -29.81 -5.74 10.56
C LEU A 93 -30.39 -4.37 10.93
N LEU A 94 -30.21 -3.35 10.08
CA LEU A 94 -30.78 -2.03 10.31
C LEU A 94 -32.31 -2.07 10.34
N GLN A 95 -32.93 -2.80 9.42
CA GLN A 95 -34.38 -2.98 9.40
C GLN A 95 -34.88 -3.65 10.68
N THR A 96 -34.22 -4.71 11.13
CA THR A 96 -34.55 -5.38 12.39
C THR A 96 -34.43 -4.43 13.58
N GLN A 97 -33.35 -3.63 13.66
CA GLN A 97 -33.17 -2.66 14.74
C GLN A 97 -34.28 -1.59 14.75
N MET A 98 -34.70 -1.10 13.58
CA MET A 98 -35.81 -0.15 13.48
C MET A 98 -37.13 -0.76 13.98
N THR A 99 -37.43 -1.99 13.57
CA THR A 99 -38.63 -2.72 14.03
C THR A 99 -38.62 -2.95 15.54
N VAL A 100 -37.50 -3.37 16.12
CA VAL A 100 -37.36 -3.57 17.57
C VAL A 100 -37.61 -2.26 18.33
N LYS A 101 -37.04 -1.14 17.86
CA LYS A 101 -37.30 0.18 18.47
C LYS A 101 -38.78 0.57 18.42
N GLN A 102 -39.43 0.36 17.27
CA GLN A 102 -40.84 0.67 17.09
C GLN A 102 -41.73 -0.17 18.02
N GLN A 103 -41.44 -1.46 18.14
CA GLN A 103 -42.15 -2.36 19.06
C GLN A 103 -41.94 -1.93 20.52
N GLY A 104 -40.72 -1.54 20.91
CA GLY A 104 -40.44 -1.03 22.25
C GLY A 104 -41.29 0.20 22.62
N THR A 105 -41.44 1.15 21.69
CA THR A 105 -42.30 2.33 21.88
C THR A 105 -43.77 1.95 22.02
N GLN A 106 -44.27 1.00 21.22
CA GLN A 106 -45.65 0.53 21.33
C GLN A 106 -45.91 -0.17 22.67
N ILE A 107 -44.99 -1.01 23.13
CA ILE A 107 -45.09 -1.68 24.43
C ILE A 107 -45.14 -0.65 25.56
N ALA A 108 -44.29 0.37 25.53
CA ALA A 108 -44.29 1.43 26.54
C ALA A 108 -45.62 2.21 26.56
N SER A 109 -46.19 2.49 25.39
CA SER A 109 -47.48 3.16 25.25
C SER A 109 -48.63 2.32 25.82
N LEU A 110 -48.72 1.04 25.45
CA LEU A 110 -49.73 0.11 25.95
C LEU A 110 -49.61 -0.08 27.46
N THR A 111 -48.39 -0.23 27.97
CA THR A 111 -48.11 -0.32 29.41
C THR A 111 -48.64 0.92 30.14
N SER A 112 -48.33 2.12 29.62
CA SER A 112 -48.81 3.37 30.19
C SER A 112 -50.35 3.47 30.20
N ALA A 113 -51.01 3.04 29.13
CA ALA A 113 -52.47 3.03 29.04
C ALA A 113 -53.10 2.06 30.05
N LEU A 114 -52.52 0.86 30.24
CA LEU A 114 -52.97 -0.11 31.24
C LEU A 114 -52.82 0.44 32.66
N LEU A 115 -51.69 1.07 32.99
CA LEU A 115 -51.49 1.70 34.30
C LEU A 115 -52.50 2.84 34.55
N ALA A 116 -52.79 3.66 33.54
CA ALA A 116 -53.78 4.71 33.67
C ALA A 116 -55.18 4.14 33.96
N ASN A 117 -55.59 3.11 33.23
CA ASN A 117 -56.88 2.45 33.42
C ASN A 117 -57.01 1.77 34.79
N ALA A 118 -55.93 1.18 35.31
CA ALA A 118 -55.91 0.58 36.64
C ALA A 118 -56.06 1.62 37.77
N LYS A 119 -55.63 2.88 37.54
CA LYS A 119 -55.78 3.98 38.50
C LYS A 119 -57.17 4.62 38.47
N THR A 120 -57.89 4.54 37.36
CA THR A 120 -59.25 5.12 37.25
C THR A 120 -60.34 4.19 37.77
N ASN A 121 -60.05 2.88 37.87
CA ASN A 121 -61.04 1.86 38.24
C ASN A 121 -60.86 1.33 39.68
N ASN A 122 -59.98 1.92 40.47
CA ASN A 122 -59.82 1.74 41.92
C ASN A 122 -60.13 3.06 42.64
#